data_AF-A0A061IE33-F1
#
_entry.id   AF-A0A061IE33-F1
#
_cell.length_a   1.000
_cell.length_b   1.000
_cell.length_c   1.000
_cell.angle_alpha   90.00
_cell.angle_beta   90.00
_cell.angle_gamma   90.00
#
_symmetry.space_group_name_H-M   'P 1'
#
loop_
_entity.id
_entity.type
_entity.pdbx_description
1 polymer ?
#
loop_
_entity_poly.entity_id
_entity_poly.type
_entity_poly.pdbx_seq_one_letter_code
_entity_poly.pdbx_strand_id
1 'polypeptide(L)'
;MAPSKLGGTLYLQVELEMAIDTVNPNYCRSKGEQIALNVDGACADETSTYSSKLMDKQTFCSSQTTSNTARYAAALYRQGTWVWLYPGEIT
;
A
#
# COMPACT_ATOMS: atom_id res chain seq x y z
N MET A 1 -1.82 -9.72 -9.54
CA MET A 1 -0.74 -8.81 -9.96
C MET A 1 0.41 -9.67 -10.47
N ALA A 2 0.79 -9.53 -11.74
CA ALA A 2 1.87 -10.33 -12.33
C ALA A 2 3.24 -9.69 -11.98
N PRO A 3 4.29 -10.48 -11.69
CA PRO A 3 5.60 -9.94 -11.35
C PRO A 3 6.20 -9.21 -12.55
N SER A 4 6.63 -7.96 -12.34
CA SER A 4 7.36 -7.17 -13.32
C SER A 4 8.80 -7.69 -13.41
N LYS A 5 9.29 -7.93 -14.64
CA LYS A 5 10.65 -8.42 -14.90
C LYS A 5 11.50 -7.29 -15.47
N LEU A 6 12.54 -6.89 -14.73
CA LEU A 6 13.70 -6.16 -15.26
C LEU A 6 14.93 -7.05 -15.05
N GLY A 7 15.62 -7.46 -16.13
CA GLY A 7 16.93 -8.12 -16.03
C GLY A 7 16.95 -9.57 -15.48
N GLY A 8 15.83 -10.30 -15.49
CA GLY A 8 15.81 -11.73 -15.14
C GLY A 8 15.67 -12.06 -13.65
N THR A 9 15.67 -11.05 -12.77
CA THR A 9 15.34 -11.21 -11.35
C THR A 9 13.85 -10.95 -11.13
N LEU A 10 13.16 -11.85 -10.42
CA LEU A 10 11.78 -11.65 -9.97
C LEU A 10 11.79 -10.63 -8.82
N TYR A 11 11.18 -9.47 -9.03
CA TYR A 11 10.96 -8.49 -7.99
C TYR A 11 9.55 -8.66 -7.43
N LEU A 12 9.44 -8.83 -6.11
CA LEU A 12 8.16 -8.80 -5.41
C LEU A 12 7.76 -7.34 -5.22
N GLN A 13 6.72 -6.93 -5.94
CA GLN A 13 6.12 -5.61 -5.84
C GLN A 13 4.69 -5.77 -5.33
N VAL A 14 4.46 -5.24 -4.14
CA VAL A 14 3.16 -5.10 -3.51
C VAL A 14 2.71 -3.65 -3.61
N GLU A 15 1.43 -3.46 -3.93
CA GLU A 15 0.75 -2.17 -3.92
C GLU A 15 -0.51 -2.29 -3.08
N LEU A 16 -0.76 -1.31 -2.21
CA LEU A 16 -1.91 -1.28 -1.31
C LEU A 16 -2.66 0.04 -1.49
N GLU A 17 -3.97 -0.05 -1.66
CA GLU A 17 -4.85 1.12 -1.59
C GLU A 17 -5.54 1.13 -0.22
N MET A 18 -5.46 2.26 0.47
CA MET A 18 -6.10 2.45 1.78
C MET A 18 -7.04 3.65 1.74
N ALA A 19 -8.25 3.47 2.25
CA ALA A 19 -9.21 4.56 2.40
C ALA A 19 -8.75 5.56 3.48
N ILE A 20 -9.08 6.83 3.26
CA ILE A 20 -8.83 7.96 4.16
C ILE A 20 -10.17 8.42 4.73
N ASP A 21 -10.21 8.66 6.05
CA ASP A 21 -11.36 9.30 6.68
C ASP A 21 -11.42 10.79 6.32
N THR A 22 -12.32 11.14 5.41
CA THR A 22 -12.52 12.51 4.91
C THR A 22 -13.41 13.37 5.82
N VAL A 23 -13.97 12.81 6.90
CA VAL A 23 -14.82 13.52 7.88
C VAL A 23 -14.00 13.95 9.10
N ASN A 24 -12.82 13.35 9.30
CA ASN A 24 -11.91 13.70 10.37
C ASN A 24 -11.48 15.18 10.32
N PRO A 25 -11.35 15.88 11.47
CA PRO A 25 -10.90 17.28 11.51
C PRO A 25 -9.48 17.50 10.94
N ASN A 26 -8.67 16.46 10.83
CA ASN A 26 -7.35 16.53 10.21
C ASN A 26 -7.39 16.52 8.66
N TYR A 27 -8.55 16.27 8.06
CA TYR A 27 -8.72 16.28 6.60
C TYR A 27 -9.27 17.63 6.13
N CYS A 28 -8.46 18.39 5.39
CA CYS A 28 -8.91 19.62 4.76
C CYS A 28 -9.73 19.31 3.51
N ARG A 29 -11.05 19.27 3.67
CA ARG A 29 -11.98 18.89 2.60
C ARG A 29 -11.81 19.70 1.32
N SER A 30 -11.73 21.03 1.40
CA SER A 30 -11.55 21.89 0.22
C SER A 30 -10.28 21.58 -0.57
N LYS A 31 -9.19 21.18 0.11
CA LYS A 31 -7.96 20.76 -0.56
C LYS A 31 -8.13 19.37 -1.19
N GLY A 32 -8.80 18.45 -0.51
CA GLY A 32 -9.15 17.14 -1.03
C GLY A 32 -9.99 17.21 -2.31
N GLU A 33 -10.95 18.14 -2.37
CA GLU A 33 -11.79 18.38 -3.57
C GLU A 33 -10.94 18.87 -4.75
N GLN A 34 -10.02 19.81 -4.52
CA GLN A 34 -9.13 20.32 -5.57
C GLN A 34 -8.18 19.24 -6.10
N ILE A 35 -7.64 18.39 -5.22
CA ILE A 35 -6.76 17.30 -5.64
C ILE A 35 -7.53 16.31 -6.50
N ALA A 36 -8.70 15.86 -6.04
CA ALA A 36 -9.53 14.92 -6.81
C ALA A 36 -9.93 15.52 -8.18
N LEU A 37 -10.35 16.78 -8.21
CA LEU A 37 -10.68 17.48 -9.45
C LEU A 37 -9.49 17.57 -10.42
N ASN A 38 -8.29 17.82 -9.91
CA ASN A 38 -7.08 17.91 -10.75
C ASN A 38 -6.64 16.55 -11.30
N VAL A 39 -6.94 15.46 -10.59
CA VAL A 39 -6.56 14.09 -10.99
C VAL A 39 -7.61 13.48 -11.93
N ASP A 40 -8.89 13.53 -11.55
CA ASP A 40 -9.97 12.84 -12.27
C ASP A 40 -10.72 13.76 -13.24
N GLY A 41 -10.51 15.07 -13.15
CA GLY A 41 -11.27 16.05 -13.92
C GLY A 41 -12.68 16.28 -13.37
N ALA A 42 -13.48 17.04 -14.12
CA ALA A 42 -14.81 17.47 -13.67
C ALA A 42 -15.91 16.40 -13.83
N CYS A 43 -15.67 15.38 -14.65
CA CYS A 43 -16.60 14.27 -14.89
C CYS A 43 -15.99 13.00 -14.33
N ALA A 44 -16.65 12.42 -13.32
CA ALA A 44 -16.21 11.16 -12.75
C ALA A 44 -16.67 10.03 -13.68
N ASP A 45 -15.70 9.35 -14.30
CA ASP A 45 -15.89 8.17 -15.14
C ASP A 45 -15.44 6.89 -14.39
N GLU A 46 -15.75 5.71 -14.92
CA GLU A 46 -15.35 4.40 -14.35
C GLU A 46 -13.82 4.22 -14.22
N THR A 47 -13.02 5.08 -14.87
CA THR A 47 -11.55 5.09 -14.80
C THR A 47 -10.99 6.11 -13.80
N SER A 48 -11.85 6.76 -13.00
CA SER A 48 -11.42 7.75 -12.02
C SER A 48 -10.57 7.11 -10.92
N THR A 49 -9.53 7.82 -10.51
CA THR A 49 -8.62 7.42 -9.43
C THR A 49 -9.36 7.43 -8.09
N TYR A 50 -10.13 8.48 -7.83
CA TYR A 50 -10.95 8.60 -6.63
C TYR A 50 -12.42 8.34 -6.97
N SER A 51 -13.06 7.53 -6.14
CA SER A 51 -14.48 7.17 -6.34
C SER A 51 -15.44 8.27 -5.87
N SER A 52 -15.01 9.08 -4.91
CA SER A 52 -15.69 10.30 -4.51
C SER A 52 -15.02 11.53 -5.13
N LYS A 53 -15.68 12.69 -5.05
CA LYS A 53 -15.09 13.98 -5.45
C LYS A 53 -14.03 14.49 -4.47
N LEU A 54 -13.43 13.60 -3.68
CA LEU A 54 -12.44 13.88 -2.65
C LEU A 54 -11.28 12.89 -2.82
N MET A 55 -10.09 13.31 -2.44
CA MET A 55 -8.95 12.41 -2.27
C MET A 55 -9.22 11.46 -1.09
N ASP A 56 -9.97 10.39 -1.35
CA ASP A 56 -10.53 9.46 -0.36
C ASP A 56 -9.68 8.21 -0.14
N LYS A 57 -8.58 8.08 -0.87
CA LYS A 57 -7.65 6.96 -0.74
C LYS A 57 -6.21 7.40 -0.90
N GLN A 58 -5.31 6.58 -0.36
CA GLN A 58 -3.87 6.68 -0.57
C GLN A 58 -3.34 5.34 -1.07
N THR A 59 -2.47 5.40 -2.07
CA THR A 59 -1.77 4.24 -2.61
C THR A 59 -0.37 4.16 -2.02
N PHE A 60 0.00 2.99 -1.51
CA PHE A 60 1.34 2.67 -1.07
C PHE A 60 2.01 1.70 -2.02
N CYS A 61 3.19 2.08 -2.50
CA CYS A 61 4.01 1.25 -3.37
C CYS A 61 5.22 0.74 -2.60
N SER A 62 5.43 -0.57 -2.63
CA SER A 62 6.60 -1.18 -2.00
C SER A 62 7.86 -1.08 -2.86
N SER A 63 9.01 -1.27 -2.21
CA SER A 63 10.29 -1.49 -2.86
C SER A 63 11.02 -2.62 -2.14
N GLN A 64 11.60 -3.54 -2.90
CA GLN A 64 12.30 -4.68 -2.31
C GLN A 64 13.58 -4.21 -1.60
N THR A 65 13.72 -4.55 -0.32
CA THR A 65 14.87 -4.11 0.50
C THR A 65 16.09 -5.03 0.35
N THR A 66 15.87 -6.34 0.22
CA THR A 66 16.95 -7.34 0.11
C THR A 66 16.52 -8.47 -0.82
N SER A 67 17.49 -9.06 -1.50
CA SER A 67 17.30 -10.27 -2.31
C SER A 67 17.39 -11.56 -1.50
N ASN A 68 17.92 -11.51 -0.26
CA ASN A 68 18.06 -12.68 0.60
C ASN A 68 17.41 -12.42 1.97
N THR A 69 16.42 -13.25 2.32
CA THR A 69 15.69 -13.22 3.58
C THR A 69 15.99 -14.39 4.51
N ALA A 70 16.88 -15.31 4.13
CA ALA A 70 17.13 -16.58 4.85
C ALA A 70 17.66 -16.40 6.29
N ARG A 71 18.16 -15.20 6.63
CA ARG A 71 18.65 -14.86 7.98
C ARG A 71 17.60 -14.16 8.86
N TYR A 72 16.39 -13.94 8.34
CA TYR A 72 15.30 -13.33 9.09
C TYR A 72 14.23 -14.38 9.40
N ALA A 73 13.74 -14.35 10.62
CA ALA A 73 12.62 -15.16 11.09
C ALA A 73 11.70 -14.28 11.93
N ALA A 74 10.40 -14.55 11.85
CA ALA A 74 9.45 -13.96 12.77
C ALA A 74 9.36 -14.84 14.02
N ALA A 75 9.26 -14.25 15.20
CA ALA A 75 9.00 -14.99 16.43
C ALA A 75 7.95 -14.24 17.24
N LEU A 76 7.05 -15.00 17.86
CA LEU A 76 6.03 -14.45 18.77
C LEU A 76 6.46 -14.73 20.20
N TYR A 77 6.58 -13.68 21.01
CA TYR A 77 6.83 -13.84 22.44
C TYR A 77 5.52 -14.01 23.20
N ARG A 78 5.43 -15.06 24.02
CA ARG A 78 4.26 -15.27 24.88
C ARG A 78 4.65 -15.96 26.19
N GLN A 79 4.22 -15.39 27.31
CA GLN A 79 4.32 -15.98 28.65
C GLN A 79 5.74 -16.49 29.00
N GLY A 80 6.77 -15.68 28.75
CA GLY A 80 8.14 -16.05 29.08
C GLY A 80 8.89 -16.81 27.99
N THR A 81 8.21 -17.29 26.93
CA THR A 81 8.79 -18.14 25.89
C THR A 81 8.65 -17.53 24.50
N TRP A 82 9.68 -17.66 23.68
CA TRP A 82 9.63 -17.34 22.24
C TRP A 82 9.10 -18.54 21.46
N VAL A 83 8.05 -18.34 20.68
CA VAL A 83 7.54 -19.32 19.72
C VAL A 83 8.02 -18.91 18.33
N TRP A 84 8.83 -19.76 17.69
CA TRP A 84 9.31 -19.53 16.33
C TRP A 84 8.15 -19.57 15.35
N LEU A 85 8.01 -18.53 14.54
CA LEU A 85 7.21 -18.54 13.32
C LEU A 85 8.16 -18.71 12.14
N TYR A 86 7.67 -19.28 11.04
CA TYR A 86 8.47 -19.77 9.90
C TYR A 86 9.64 -18.85 9.49
N PRO A 87 10.80 -19.43 9.07
CA PRO A 87 11.88 -18.66 8.45
C PRO A 87 11.30 -17.91 7.25
N GLY A 88 11.67 -16.63 7.10
CA GLY A 88 10.95 -15.65 6.29
C GLY A 88 10.88 -15.97 4.79
N GLU A 89 9.91 -16.79 4.40
CA GLU A 89 9.23 -16.71 3.11
C GLU A 89 7.94 -15.90 3.30
N ILE A 90 8.09 -14.59 3.43
CA ILE A 90 6.96 -13.68 3.19
C ILE A 90 6.96 -13.48 1.66
N THR A 91 6.33 -14.42 0.95
CA THR A 91 6.10 -14.35 -0.49
C THR A 91 4.79 -13.64 -0.78
#